data_AF-A0A1H9UYM1-F1
#
_entry.id   AF-A0A1H9UYM1-F1
#
_cell.length_a   1.000
_cell.length_b   1.000
_cell.length_c   1.000
_cell.angle_alpha   90.00
_cell.angle_beta   90.00
_cell.angle_gamma   90.00
#
_symmetry.space_group_name_H-M   'P 1'
#
loop_
_entity.id
_entity.type
_entity.pdbx_description
1 polymer ?
#
loop_
_entity_poly.entity_id
_entity_poly.type
_entity_poly.pdbx_seq_one_letter_code
_entity_poly.pdbx_strand_id
1 'polypeptide(L)'
;MDPLIGDVTVFTKNRARLLAGDVVARFLSALIGQSRVQALLSDDQFSVDGTLIEAWTSIKSFRPKDDSASDAGQNGHAKAKGQNAERDFLGEKWSNVAHASTTDPDPPLFKKARGRAAKLSHGP
;
A
#
# COMPACT_ATOMS: atom_id res chain seq x y z
N MET A 1 -25.07 34.84 -20.06
CA MET A 1 -24.11 33.87 -20.64
C MET A 1 -23.99 32.75 -19.66
N ASP A 2 -24.44 31.55 -20.02
CA ASP A 2 -24.26 30.38 -19.15
C ASP A 2 -22.77 30.03 -19.11
N PRO A 3 -22.19 29.85 -17.91
CA PRO A 3 -20.79 29.48 -17.79
C PRO A 3 -20.58 28.09 -18.40
N LEU A 4 -19.47 27.94 -19.12
CA LEU A 4 -19.10 26.68 -19.75
C LEU A 4 -19.06 25.58 -18.66
N ILE A 5 -19.67 24.44 -18.94
CA ILE A 5 -19.91 23.36 -17.96
C ILE A 5 -18.61 22.75 -17.38
N GLY A 6 -17.45 23.13 -17.93
CA GLY A 6 -16.11 22.78 -17.47
C GLY A 6 -15.27 23.95 -16.92
N ASP A 7 -15.85 25.12 -16.64
CA ASP A 7 -15.14 26.20 -15.93
C ASP A 7 -14.71 25.72 -14.53
N VAL A 8 -13.45 25.97 -14.16
CA VAL A 8 -12.84 25.52 -12.89
C VAL A 8 -13.69 25.92 -11.68
N THR A 9 -14.35 27.08 -11.74
CA THR A 9 -15.20 27.58 -10.66
C THR A 9 -16.53 26.83 -10.56
N VAL A 10 -17.11 26.41 -11.70
CA VAL A 10 -18.37 25.65 -11.74
C VAL A 10 -18.14 24.19 -11.38
N PHE A 11 -17.06 23.59 -11.89
CA PHE A 11 -16.68 22.23 -11.57
C PHE A 11 -16.41 22.07 -10.07
N THR A 12 -15.62 22.96 -9.47
CA THR A 12 -15.29 22.89 -8.04
C THR A 12 -16.54 23.02 -7.15
N LYS A 13 -17.44 23.95 -7.48
CA LYS A 13 -18.71 24.13 -6.75
C LYS A 13 -19.63 22.91 -6.85
N ASN A 14 -19.67 22.25 -8.00
CA ASN A 14 -20.55 21.10 -8.25
C ASN A 14 -19.89 19.75 -7.98
N ARG A 15 -18.59 19.71 -7.65
CA ARG A 15 -17.80 18.48 -7.52
C ARG A 15 -18.47 17.45 -6.62
N ALA A 16 -18.91 17.85 -5.43
CA ALA A 16 -19.54 16.92 -4.49
C ALA A 16 -20.82 16.29 -5.07
N ARG A 17 -21.67 17.09 -5.72
CA ARG A 17 -22.90 16.60 -6.37
C ARG A 17 -22.61 15.73 -7.58
N LEU A 18 -21.59 16.09 -8.36
CA LEU A 18 -21.13 15.33 -9.51
C LEU A 18 -20.60 13.95 -9.08
N LEU A 19 -19.77 13.91 -8.03
CA LEU A 19 -19.22 12.68 -7.45
C LEU A 19 -20.28 11.82 -6.73
N ALA A 20 -21.27 12.45 -6.10
CA ALA A 20 -22.38 11.75 -5.47
C ALA A 20 -23.35 11.13 -6.49
N GLY A 21 -23.30 11.57 -7.75
CA GLY A 21 -24.11 11.00 -8.81
C GLY A 21 -23.45 9.78 -9.46
N ASP A 22 -24.28 8.83 -9.92
CA ASP A 22 -23.82 7.62 -10.61
C ASP A 22 -23.08 7.89 -11.93
N VAL A 23 -23.25 9.08 -12.50
CA VAL A 23 -22.69 9.45 -13.82
C VAL A 23 -21.17 9.36 -13.82
N VAL A 24 -20.50 9.82 -12.75
CA VAL A 24 -19.03 9.79 -12.69
C VAL A 24 -18.52 8.36 -12.63
N ALA A 25 -19.13 7.52 -11.79
CA ALA A 25 -18.76 6.11 -11.68
C ALA A 25 -18.93 5.37 -13.02
N ARG A 26 -20.06 5.58 -13.70
CA ARG A 26 -20.34 4.97 -15.03
C ARG A 26 -19.36 5.45 -16.10
N PHE A 27 -19.09 6.75 -16.13
CA PHE A 27 -18.14 7.34 -17.08
C PHE A 27 -16.71 6.79 -16.87
N LEU A 28 -16.21 6.80 -15.64
CA LEU A 28 -14.89 6.26 -15.30
C LEU A 28 -14.79 4.77 -15.61
N SER A 29 -15.84 3.98 -15.33
CA SER A 29 -15.88 2.55 -15.67
C SER A 29 -15.79 2.33 -17.17
N ALA A 30 -16.54 3.10 -17.97
CA ALA A 30 -16.48 3.03 -19.42
C ALA A 30 -15.11 3.45 -19.98
N LEU A 31 -14.47 4.45 -19.36
CA LEU A 31 -13.12 4.90 -19.73
C LEU A 31 -12.06 3.84 -19.42
N ILE A 32 -12.09 3.27 -18.21
CA ILE A 32 -11.19 2.19 -17.79
C ILE A 32 -11.40 0.94 -18.65
N GLY A 33 -12.61 0.68 -19.15
CA GLY A 33 -12.90 -0.46 -20.03
C GLY A 33 -12.32 -0.36 -21.45
N GLN A 34 -11.77 0.78 -21.86
CA GLN A 34 -11.19 0.93 -23.20
C GLN A 34 -9.86 0.18 -23.30
N SER A 35 -9.66 -0.59 -24.37
CA SER A 35 -8.43 -1.38 -24.59
C SER A 35 -7.15 -0.55 -24.52
N ARG A 36 -7.18 0.68 -25.07
CA ARG A 36 -6.05 1.62 -25.00
C ARG A 36 -5.73 2.07 -23.57
N VAL A 37 -6.73 2.20 -22.71
CA VAL A 37 -6.54 2.56 -21.30
C VAL A 37 -6.08 1.36 -20.50
N GLN A 38 -6.71 0.19 -20.70
CA GLN A 38 -6.29 -1.08 -20.08
C GLN A 38 -4.81 -1.39 -20.32
N ALA A 39 -4.30 -1.14 -21.54
CA ALA A 39 -2.87 -1.33 -21.85
C ALA A 39 -1.92 -0.41 -21.07
N LEU A 40 -2.44 0.61 -20.38
CA LEU A 40 -1.69 1.56 -19.55
C LEU A 40 -1.94 1.36 -18.05
N LEU A 41 -2.85 0.47 -17.65
CA LEU A 41 -3.11 0.18 -16.25
C LEU A 41 -2.12 -0.86 -15.76
N SER A 42 -1.65 -0.67 -14.53
CA SER A 42 -0.94 -1.69 -13.77
C SER A 42 -1.79 -2.09 -12.57
N ASP A 43 -1.74 -3.37 -12.22
CA ASP A 43 -2.28 -3.87 -10.96
C ASP A 43 -1.33 -3.55 -9.78
N ASP A 44 -0.09 -3.16 -10.08
CA ASP A 44 0.88 -2.71 -9.08
C ASP A 44 0.47 -1.36 -8.47
N GLN A 45 0.65 -1.22 -7.17
CA GLN A 45 0.44 0.04 -6.47
C GLN A 45 1.68 0.94 -6.62
N PHE A 46 1.51 2.09 -7.26
CA PHE A 46 2.58 3.09 -7.43
C PHE A 46 2.14 4.49 -7.00
N SER A 47 3.11 5.32 -6.65
CA SER A 47 2.88 6.72 -6.25
C SER A 47 3.43 7.69 -7.28
N VAL A 48 2.63 8.68 -7.69
CA VAL A 48 3.07 9.67 -8.71
C VAL A 48 4.05 10.69 -8.14
N ASP A 49 3.89 11.08 -6.87
CA ASP A 49 4.70 12.10 -6.18
C ASP A 49 5.87 11.51 -5.36
N GLY A 50 6.11 10.21 -5.48
CA GLY A 50 7.10 9.48 -4.69
C GLY A 50 6.71 9.29 -3.22
N THR A 51 5.44 9.47 -2.86
CA THR A 51 4.94 9.15 -1.53
C THR A 51 4.69 7.65 -1.40
N LEU A 52 5.49 6.98 -0.57
CA LEU A 52 5.33 5.56 -0.27
C LEU A 52 3.88 5.23 0.15
N ILE A 53 3.28 4.25 -0.53
CA ILE A 53 1.99 3.69 -0.15
C ILE A 53 2.26 2.64 0.93
N GLU A 54 1.97 2.96 2.18
CA GLU A 54 2.18 2.03 3.30
C GLU A 54 1.33 0.79 3.11
N ALA A 55 1.96 -0.37 3.27
CA ALA A 55 1.26 -1.63 3.21
C ALA A 55 0.35 -1.79 4.43
N TRP A 56 -0.72 -2.56 4.29
CA TRP A 56 -1.60 -2.91 5.41
C TRP A 56 -0.95 -3.93 6.38
N THR A 57 0.33 -4.27 6.17
CA THR A 57 1.03 -5.25 6.99
C THR A 57 1.75 -4.64 8.17
N SER A 58 1.62 -5.30 9.32
CA SER A 58 2.40 -4.99 10.51
C SER A 58 3.87 -5.31 10.25
N ILE A 59 4.78 -4.48 10.75
CA ILE A 59 6.22 -4.75 10.65
C ILE A 59 6.65 -6.06 11.34
N LYS A 60 5.84 -6.56 12.29
CA LYS A 60 6.00 -7.88 12.93
C LYS A 60 5.80 -9.06 11.98
N SER A 61 5.19 -8.84 10.82
CA SER A 61 5.07 -9.85 9.77
C SER A 61 6.36 -10.03 8.96
N PHE A 62 7.32 -9.10 9.04
CA PHE A 62 8.57 -9.17 8.29
C PHE A 62 9.55 -10.17 8.95
N ARG A 63 9.61 -11.39 8.42
CA ARG A 63 10.36 -12.52 8.99
C ARG A 63 11.44 -13.03 8.06
N PRO A 64 12.50 -13.68 8.58
CA PRO A 64 13.48 -14.37 7.76
C PRO A 64 12.81 -15.37 6.81
N LYS A 65 13.25 -15.41 5.55
CA LYS A 65 12.69 -16.31 4.51
C LYS A 65 13.01 -17.79 4.79
N ASP A 66 14.16 -18.05 5.40
CA ASP A 66 14.64 -19.42 5.66
C ASP A 66 14.00 -20.07 6.89
N ASP A 67 13.31 -19.30 7.73
CA ASP A 67 12.64 -19.78 8.96
C ASP A 67 11.16 -20.08 8.74
N SER A 68 10.85 -20.97 7.80
CA SER A 68 9.51 -21.58 7.73
C SER A 68 9.25 -22.61 8.84
N ALA A 69 10.22 -22.86 9.73
CA ALA A 69 10.11 -23.86 10.79
C ALA A 69 10.93 -23.55 12.06
N SER A 70 10.54 -22.55 12.85
CA SER A 70 10.83 -22.59 14.30
C SER A 70 9.90 -21.70 15.11
N ASP A 71 8.72 -22.23 15.38
CA ASP A 71 7.84 -21.74 16.45
C ASP A 71 8.39 -22.23 17.81
N ALA A 72 9.64 -21.91 18.16
CA ALA A 72 10.28 -22.38 19.40
C ALA A 72 11.37 -21.44 19.97
N GLY A 73 11.01 -20.75 21.05
CA GLY A 73 11.90 -20.03 21.98
C GLY A 73 12.20 -18.58 21.54
N GLN A 74 12.06 -17.55 22.36
CA GLN A 74 12.51 -17.46 23.74
C GLN A 74 11.71 -16.43 24.57
N ASN A 75 11.41 -16.83 25.80
CA ASN A 75 11.04 -16.09 27.02
C ASN A 75 9.89 -15.07 27.04
N GLY A 76 8.85 -15.43 27.79
CA GLY A 76 8.01 -14.47 28.53
C GLY A 76 6.52 -14.52 28.18
N HIS A 77 5.76 -15.31 28.94
CA HIS A 77 4.30 -15.25 29.13
C HIS A 77 3.37 -15.30 27.89
N ALA A 78 2.67 -16.44 27.77
CA ALA A 78 1.41 -16.65 27.04
C ALA A 78 1.34 -16.17 25.58
N LYS A 79 1.61 -17.13 24.68
CA LYS A 79 1.39 -17.14 23.23
C LYS A 79 0.12 -16.39 22.79
N ALA A 80 0.28 -15.19 22.22
CA ALA A 80 -0.64 -14.74 21.18
C ALA A 80 -0.33 -15.56 19.91
N LYS A 81 -0.99 -16.71 19.74
CA LYS A 81 -1.01 -17.40 18.44
C LYS A 81 -1.80 -16.53 17.46
N GLY A 82 -1.09 -15.82 16.58
CA GLY A 82 -1.66 -14.98 15.54
C GLY A 82 -0.60 -14.41 14.63
N GLN A 83 -1.02 -13.86 13.48
CA GLN A 83 -0.11 -13.26 12.49
C GLN A 83 0.69 -12.07 13.04
N ASN A 84 0.30 -11.51 14.21
CA ASN A 84 0.92 -10.34 14.83
C ASN A 84 1.45 -10.61 16.26
N ALA A 85 2.09 -11.75 16.47
CA ALA A 85 2.74 -12.09 17.75
C ALA A 85 3.78 -11.04 18.16
N GLU A 86 3.99 -10.87 19.47
CA GLU A 86 5.02 -9.97 20.00
C GLU A 86 6.43 -10.46 19.60
N ARG A 87 7.29 -9.53 19.20
CA ARG A 87 8.63 -9.82 18.72
C ARG A 87 9.57 -8.72 19.18
N ASP A 88 10.72 -9.13 19.71
CA ASP A 88 11.84 -8.23 19.96
C ASP A 88 12.67 -8.08 18.68
N PHE A 89 13.08 -6.84 18.45
CA PHE A 89 13.71 -6.36 17.23
C PHE A 89 15.07 -5.69 17.53
N LEU A 90 15.45 -5.58 18.81
CA LEU A 90 16.68 -4.96 19.25
C LEU A 90 17.90 -5.74 18.74
N GLY A 91 18.77 -5.07 17.99
CA GLY A 91 20.03 -5.64 17.50
C GLY A 91 19.93 -6.44 16.19
N GLU A 92 18.73 -6.68 15.67
CA GLU A 92 18.54 -7.42 14.42
C GLU A 92 18.58 -6.47 13.20
N LYS A 93 19.30 -6.88 12.15
CA LYS A 93 19.38 -6.12 10.90
C LYS A 93 18.47 -6.75 9.85
N TRP A 94 17.41 -6.06 9.48
CA TRP A 94 16.49 -6.53 8.44
C TRP A 94 16.90 -6.07 7.05
N SER A 95 16.66 -6.94 6.08
CA SER A 95 16.88 -6.65 4.66
C SER A 95 15.88 -7.42 3.80
N ASN A 96 15.52 -6.87 2.65
CA ASN A 96 14.62 -7.54 1.69
C ASN A 96 15.21 -8.82 1.09
N VAL A 97 16.53 -9.02 1.19
CA VAL A 97 17.18 -10.27 0.79
C VAL A 97 16.82 -11.37 1.78
N ALA A 98 17.08 -11.13 3.07
CA ALA A 98 16.92 -12.14 4.12
C ALA A 98 15.49 -12.25 4.67
N HIS A 99 14.66 -11.21 4.56
CA HIS A 99 13.33 -11.15 5.19
C HIS A 99 12.21 -10.88 4.18
N ALA A 100 11.01 -11.36 4.47
CA ALA A 100 9.77 -11.11 3.73
C ALA A 100 8.57 -11.03 4.68
N SER A 101 7.51 -10.35 4.27
CA SER A 101 6.27 -10.31 5.05
C SER A 101 5.53 -11.66 4.94
N THR A 102 5.04 -12.18 6.06
CA THR A 102 4.26 -13.43 6.10
C THR A 102 2.77 -13.24 5.82
N THR A 103 2.26 -12.01 5.94
CA THR A 103 0.83 -11.71 5.80
C THR A 103 0.48 -11.25 4.40
N ASP A 104 1.43 -10.60 3.73
CA ASP A 104 1.34 -10.13 2.35
C ASP A 104 2.71 -10.35 1.71
N PRO A 105 2.83 -11.14 0.63
CA PRO A 105 4.11 -11.39 -0.03
C PRO A 105 4.70 -10.14 -0.69
N ASP A 106 3.89 -9.10 -0.95
CA ASP A 106 4.23 -8.04 -1.90
C ASP A 106 5.00 -6.83 -1.36
N PRO A 107 4.85 -6.34 -0.11
CA PRO A 107 5.48 -5.09 0.28
C PRO A 107 6.90 -5.32 0.83
N PRO A 108 7.96 -4.91 0.10
CA PRO A 108 9.31 -4.92 0.65
C PRO A 108 9.50 -3.75 1.63
N LEU A 109 10.62 -3.78 2.34
CA LEU A 109 11.06 -2.69 3.20
C LEU A 109 11.67 -1.57 2.33
N PHE A 110 11.02 -0.40 2.27
CA PHE A 110 11.49 0.78 1.55
C PHE A 110 11.84 1.95 2.47
N LYS A 111 12.74 2.82 2.01
CA LYS A 111 13.07 4.10 2.64
C LYS A 111 12.79 5.23 1.65
N LYS A 112 11.97 6.21 2.06
CA LYS A 112 11.67 7.40 1.21
C LYS A 112 12.93 8.24 0.93
N ALA A 113 13.84 8.32 1.90
CA ALA A 113 15.09 9.06 1.77
C ALA A 113 16.16 8.48 2.72
N ARG A 114 17.43 8.83 2.47
CA ARG A 114 18.54 8.50 3.37
C ARG A 114 18.26 9.07 4.77
N GLY A 115 18.45 8.26 5.80
CA GLY A 115 18.21 8.64 7.19
C GLY A 115 16.75 8.58 7.65
N ARG A 116 15.78 8.30 6.76
CA ARG A 116 14.40 8.05 7.17
C ARG A 116 14.20 6.58 7.55
N ALA A 117 13.27 6.36 8.48
CA ALA A 117 12.84 5.03 8.87
C ALA A 117 12.33 4.26 7.65
N ALA A 118 12.64 2.96 7.62
CA ALA A 118 12.14 2.08 6.59
C ALA A 118 10.72 1.61 6.96
N LYS A 119 9.86 1.43 5.97
CA LYS A 119 8.48 0.97 6.14
C LYS A 119 8.18 -0.14 5.14
N LEU A 120 7.26 -1.03 5.51
CA LEU A 120 6.64 -1.92 4.54
C LEU A 120 5.70 -1.08 3.69
N SER A 121 6.01 -0.99 2.41
CA SER A 121 5.26 -0.14 1.49
C SER A 121 5.39 -0.64 0.07
N HIS A 122 4.42 -0.30 -0.76
CA HIS A 122 4.56 -0.44 -2.20
C HIS A 122 5.48 0.66 -2.72
N GLY A 123 6.26 0.32 -3.75
CA GLY A 123 7.25 1.22 -4.33
C GLY A 123 6.62 2.43 -5.02
N PRO A 124 7.40 3.49 -5.28
CA PRO A 124 7.03 4.50 -6.26
C PRO A 124 7.09 3.96 -7.69
#